data_AF-A0A6G1LF10-F1
#
_entry.id   AF-A0A6G1LF10-F1
#
_cell.length_a   1.000
_cell.length_b   1.000
_cell.length_c   1.000
_cell.angle_alpha   90.00
_cell.angle_beta   90.00
_cell.angle_gamma   90.00
#
_symmetry.space_group_name_H-M   'P 1'
#
loop_
_entity.id
_entity.type
_entity.pdbx_description
1 polymer ?
#
loop_
_entity_poly.entity_id
_entity_poly.type
_entity_poly.pdbx_seq_one_letter_code
_entity_poly.pdbx_strand_id
1 'polypeptide(L)'
;MPHISKREWIKWPPEPEREPTNTLVLTSDTGKFVDIRVFKRDTPGGAGEVVLPLSCLDWAFAGTATTKLDPDAGGKRATGTWNHCIDSRTDSPEDVKDTGEILSMPDGTSLERGKMVNPNRPAAGEVPYEELWKDVLAHPVAELPLARLEDVNGNSVTEAPPVPARICIVIELKDEHDRARGMVVRVGQFVQGILKLTSLSDREPGASTTVEGWAWSDRSTSATEGEGAGRAVSTKASVTGASKGGWQRQLRIGDYWLPCGFAMGVEEGKVRLGQKIVYVEFEWEVVELLYF
;
A
#
# COMPACT_ATOMS: atom_id res chain seq x y z
N MET A 1 3.27 -9.76 -10.44
CA MET A 1 3.13 -8.34 -10.79
C MET A 1 2.61 -7.60 -9.56
N PRO A 2 3.14 -6.41 -9.25
CA PRO A 2 2.64 -5.59 -8.15
C PRO A 2 1.14 -5.30 -8.31
N HIS A 3 0.41 -5.28 -7.19
CA HIS A 3 -1.03 -5.06 -7.17
C HIS A 3 -1.46 -4.12 -6.04
N ILE A 4 -2.58 -3.43 -6.27
CA ILE A 4 -3.23 -2.54 -5.31
C ILE A 4 -4.67 -3.04 -5.17
N SER A 5 -5.06 -3.41 -3.96
CA SER A 5 -6.40 -3.93 -3.69
C SER A 5 -7.09 -3.07 -2.64
N LYS A 6 -8.29 -2.60 -2.97
CA LYS A 6 -9.16 -1.84 -2.07
C LYS A 6 -10.29 -2.74 -1.61
N ARG A 7 -10.56 -2.77 -0.31
CA ARG A 7 -11.72 -3.50 0.21
C ARG A 7 -12.99 -2.68 -0.03
N GLU A 8 -13.96 -3.29 -0.67
CA GLU A 8 -15.28 -2.70 -0.93
C GLU A 8 -16.22 -2.94 0.25
N TRP A 9 -16.15 -4.13 0.87
CA TRP A 9 -16.84 -4.44 2.12
C TRP A 9 -16.24 -5.67 2.83
N ILE A 10 -16.55 -5.77 4.12
CA ILE A 10 -16.42 -6.97 4.94
C ILE A 10 -17.80 -7.39 5.46
N LYS A 11 -17.99 -8.69 5.59
CA LYS A 11 -19.22 -9.30 6.11
C LYS A 11 -18.89 -10.39 7.11
N TRP A 12 -19.67 -10.42 8.19
CA TRP A 12 -19.62 -11.44 9.22
C TRP A 12 -20.98 -12.14 9.28
N PRO A 13 -21.22 -13.19 8.48
CA PRO A 13 -22.53 -13.81 8.38
C PRO A 13 -23.10 -14.23 9.75
N PRO A 14 -24.41 -14.06 9.99
CA PRO A 14 -25.44 -13.64 9.04
C PRO A 14 -25.63 -12.12 8.93
N GLU A 15 -24.74 -11.30 9.51
CA GLU A 15 -24.86 -9.84 9.43
C GLU A 15 -24.72 -9.34 7.99
N PRO A 16 -25.35 -8.21 7.62
CA PRO A 16 -25.17 -7.60 6.30
C PRO A 16 -23.75 -7.08 6.12
N GLU A 17 -23.32 -6.99 4.86
CA GLU A 17 -22.05 -6.39 4.47
C GLU A 17 -21.96 -4.91 4.86
N ARG A 18 -20.74 -4.47 5.17
CA ARG A 18 -20.42 -3.07 5.47
C ARG A 18 -18.94 -2.80 5.24
N GLU A 19 -18.59 -1.52 5.04
CA GLU A 19 -17.18 -1.12 4.96
C GLU A 19 -16.89 0.03 5.92
N PRO A 20 -16.50 -0.29 7.17
CA PRO A 20 -16.23 0.71 8.19
C PRO A 20 -14.86 1.39 8.02
N THR A 21 -13.96 0.87 7.16
CA THR A 21 -12.59 1.36 7.03
C THR A 21 -12.24 1.80 5.60
N ASN A 22 -11.23 2.65 5.48
CA ASN A 22 -10.53 2.90 4.22
C ASN A 22 -9.40 1.89 4.10
N THR A 23 -9.74 0.63 3.80
CA THR A 23 -8.76 -0.46 3.65
C THR A 23 -8.14 -0.43 2.26
N LEU A 24 -6.81 -0.39 2.25
CA LEU A 24 -5.98 -0.49 1.05
C LEU A 24 -4.82 -1.43 1.35
N VAL A 25 -4.58 -2.36 0.42
CA VAL A 25 -3.46 -3.30 0.46
C VAL A 25 -2.56 -3.02 -0.73
N LEU A 26 -1.27 -2.82 -0.46
CA LEU A 26 -0.23 -2.75 -1.49
C LEU A 26 0.59 -4.02 -1.43
N THR A 27 0.72 -4.70 -2.56
CA THR A 27 1.54 -5.91 -2.66
C THR A 27 2.53 -5.78 -3.80
N SER A 28 3.78 -6.10 -3.51
CA SER A 28 4.91 -6.04 -4.43
C SER A 28 4.91 -7.20 -5.43
N ASP A 29 5.88 -7.20 -6.35
CA ASP A 29 6.00 -8.29 -7.32
C ASP A 29 6.40 -9.62 -6.67
N THR A 30 7.22 -9.55 -5.62
CA THR A 30 7.67 -10.72 -4.86
C THR A 30 6.69 -11.17 -3.76
N GLY A 31 5.51 -10.52 -3.68
CA GLY A 31 4.46 -10.85 -2.72
C GLY A 31 4.63 -10.19 -1.36
N LYS A 32 5.55 -9.25 -1.18
CA LYS A 32 5.63 -8.43 0.06
C LYS A 32 4.41 -7.52 0.12
N PHE A 33 3.72 -7.45 1.24
CA PHE A 33 2.51 -6.63 1.33
C PHE A 33 2.44 -5.78 2.59
N VAL A 34 1.68 -4.68 2.50
CA VAL A 34 1.22 -3.86 3.62
C VAL A 34 -0.31 -3.71 3.48
N ASP A 35 -1.05 -4.11 4.51
CA ASP A 35 -2.50 -3.91 4.68
C ASP A 35 -2.71 -2.90 5.80
N ILE A 36 -3.36 -1.77 5.51
CA ILE A 36 -3.74 -0.78 6.52
C ILE A 36 -5.23 -0.52 6.45
N ARG A 37 -5.88 -0.65 7.61
CA ARG A 37 -7.32 -0.47 7.82
C ARG A 37 -7.55 0.66 8.82
N VAL A 38 -7.93 1.84 8.33
CA VAL A 38 -8.27 3.02 9.16
C VAL A 38 -9.77 3.28 9.13
N PHE A 39 -10.41 3.57 10.27
CA PHE A 39 -11.85 3.83 10.33
C PHE A 39 -12.26 5.09 9.55
N LYS A 40 -13.30 4.99 8.70
CA LYS A 40 -13.81 6.10 7.87
C LYS A 40 -14.30 7.30 8.66
N ARG A 41 -14.92 7.06 9.82
CA ARG A 41 -15.48 8.10 10.69
C ARG A 41 -14.39 9.00 11.30
N ASP A 42 -13.14 8.53 11.30
CA ASP A 42 -12.03 9.15 12.00
C ASP A 42 -10.96 9.70 11.03
N THR A 43 -11.18 9.62 9.70
CA THR A 43 -10.35 10.30 8.70
C THR A 43 -10.85 11.73 8.47
N PRO A 44 -10.09 12.78 8.83
CA PRO A 44 -10.46 14.16 8.55
C PRO A 44 -10.62 14.35 7.03
N GLY A 45 -11.72 14.96 6.59
CA GLY A 45 -12.00 15.24 5.18
C GLY A 45 -11.11 16.33 4.55
N GLY A 46 -9.92 16.58 5.10
CA GLY A 46 -9.01 17.63 4.65
C GLY A 46 -7.56 17.15 4.66
N ALA A 47 -6.86 17.36 3.55
CA ALA A 47 -5.43 17.17 3.45
C ALA A 47 -4.72 18.10 4.46
N GLY A 48 -4.10 17.52 5.48
CA GLY A 48 -3.36 18.25 6.50
C GLY A 48 -2.42 17.32 7.27
N GLU A 49 -1.37 17.88 7.89
CA GLU A 49 -0.34 17.18 8.66
C GLU A 49 -0.83 16.52 9.97
N VAL A 50 -2.14 16.30 10.11
CA VAL A 50 -2.74 15.77 11.34
C VAL A 50 -2.28 14.33 11.55
N VAL A 51 -1.62 14.08 12.68
CA VAL A 51 -1.38 12.73 13.18
C VAL A 51 -2.67 12.27 13.84
N LEU A 52 -3.26 11.19 13.33
CA LEU A 52 -4.46 10.59 13.90
C LEU A 52 -4.11 9.78 15.16
N PRO A 53 -5.01 9.73 16.15
CA PRO A 53 -4.80 8.89 17.33
C PRO A 53 -4.82 7.40 16.95
N LEU A 54 -4.14 6.58 17.75
CA LEU A 54 -4.07 5.13 17.52
C LEU A 54 -5.46 4.46 17.47
N SER A 55 -6.45 5.02 18.17
CA SER A 55 -7.85 4.56 18.15
C SER A 55 -8.53 4.63 16.77
N CYS A 56 -7.95 5.36 15.81
CA CYS A 56 -8.42 5.39 14.42
C CYS A 56 -7.98 4.16 13.62
N LEU A 57 -6.95 3.45 14.07
CA LEU A 57 -6.45 2.24 13.43
C LEU A 57 -7.30 1.04 13.84
N ASP A 58 -7.94 0.39 12.87
CA ASP A 58 -8.60 -0.89 13.11
C ASP A 58 -7.57 -2.03 13.15
N TRP A 59 -6.76 -2.12 12.10
CA TRP A 59 -5.70 -3.10 11.95
C TRP A 59 -4.68 -2.60 10.94
N ALA A 60 -3.40 -2.85 11.19
CA ALA A 60 -2.41 -2.84 10.14
C ALA A 60 -1.40 -3.97 10.32
N PHE A 61 -0.99 -4.57 9.22
CA PHE A 61 -0.06 -5.67 9.21
C PHE A 61 0.68 -5.74 7.88
N ALA A 62 1.83 -6.41 7.90
CA ALA A 62 2.69 -6.56 6.74
C ALA A 62 3.39 -7.93 6.77
N GLY A 63 3.79 -8.40 5.60
CA GLY A 63 4.29 -9.76 5.47
C GLY A 63 4.53 -10.21 4.04
N THR A 64 4.41 -11.51 3.81
CA THR A 64 4.44 -12.11 2.48
C THR A 64 3.13 -12.83 2.16
N ALA A 65 2.59 -12.53 0.98
CA ALA A 65 1.40 -13.16 0.45
C ALA A 65 1.80 -14.18 -0.63
N THR A 66 1.11 -15.32 -0.63
CA THR A 66 1.21 -16.32 -1.69
C THR A 66 -0.18 -16.75 -2.13
N THR A 67 -0.31 -17.06 -3.41
CA THR A 67 -1.58 -17.50 -3.99
C THR A 67 -1.37 -18.82 -4.72
N LYS A 68 -2.21 -19.80 -4.43
CA LYS A 68 -2.22 -21.09 -5.10
C LYS A 68 -3.54 -21.24 -5.87
N LEU A 69 -3.45 -21.24 -7.21
CA LEU A 69 -4.62 -21.48 -8.06
C LEU A 69 -5.14 -22.90 -7.86
N ASP A 70 -6.47 -23.03 -7.86
CA ASP A 70 -7.12 -24.32 -7.96
C ASP A 70 -7.11 -24.79 -9.43
N PRO A 71 -6.43 -25.92 -9.75
CA PRO A 71 -6.32 -26.41 -11.12
C PRO A 71 -7.66 -26.81 -11.72
N ASP A 72 -8.64 -27.19 -10.90
CA ASP A 72 -9.94 -27.68 -11.33
C ASP A 72 -10.99 -26.55 -11.46
N ALA A 73 -10.66 -25.34 -10.99
CA ALA A 73 -11.57 -24.20 -10.98
C ALA A 73 -11.48 -23.30 -12.22
N GLY A 74 -10.68 -23.69 -13.23
CA GLY A 74 -10.49 -22.90 -14.44
C GLY A 74 -9.98 -21.48 -14.16
N GLY A 75 -9.14 -21.31 -13.13
CA GLY A 75 -8.56 -20.03 -12.72
C GLY A 75 -9.48 -19.09 -11.94
N LYS A 76 -10.71 -19.52 -11.59
CA LYS A 76 -11.67 -18.68 -10.84
C LYS A 76 -11.59 -18.81 -9.33
N ARG A 77 -10.81 -19.77 -8.84
CA ARG A 77 -10.63 -20.02 -7.41
C ARG A 77 -9.16 -20.19 -7.11
N ALA A 78 -8.74 -19.66 -5.97
CA ALA A 78 -7.41 -19.81 -5.43
C ALA A 78 -7.46 -19.89 -3.91
N THR A 79 -6.37 -20.35 -3.31
CA THR A 79 -6.10 -20.20 -1.88
C THR A 79 -5.04 -19.14 -1.69
N GLY A 80 -5.36 -18.09 -0.92
CA GLY A 80 -4.41 -17.11 -0.44
C GLY A 80 -3.85 -17.52 0.93
N THR A 81 -2.57 -17.23 1.15
CA THR A 81 -1.89 -17.38 2.44
C THR A 81 -1.09 -16.11 2.70
N TRP A 82 -1.31 -15.48 3.85
CA TRP A 82 -0.62 -14.27 4.29
C TRP A 82 0.20 -14.58 5.54
N ASN A 83 1.52 -14.53 5.43
CA ASN A 83 2.42 -14.76 6.56
C ASN A 83 2.85 -13.42 7.14
N HIS A 84 2.39 -13.10 8.34
CA HIS A 84 2.65 -11.80 8.96
C HIS A 84 4.08 -11.77 9.52
N CYS A 85 4.79 -10.66 9.32
CA CYS A 85 6.03 -10.34 10.03
C CYS A 85 5.89 -9.07 10.89
N ILE A 86 4.82 -8.31 10.70
CA ILE A 86 4.43 -7.13 11.48
C ILE A 86 2.92 -7.16 11.65
N ASP A 87 2.42 -6.99 12.87
CA ASP A 87 0.98 -6.94 13.14
C ASP A 87 0.69 -5.98 14.29
N SER A 88 -0.23 -5.03 14.08
CA SER A 88 -0.59 -4.03 15.10
C SER A 88 -1.36 -4.63 16.29
N ARG A 89 -1.96 -5.81 16.15
CA ARG A 89 -2.80 -6.47 17.15
C ARG A 89 -2.09 -7.54 17.96
N THR A 90 -0.89 -7.97 17.56
CA THR A 90 -0.11 -9.01 18.27
C THR A 90 1.38 -8.74 18.20
N ASP A 91 2.13 -9.16 19.23
CA ASP A 91 3.59 -9.12 19.25
C ASP A 91 4.23 -10.42 18.74
N SER A 92 3.40 -11.40 18.35
CA SER A 92 3.78 -12.69 17.75
C SER A 92 3.09 -12.84 16.39
N PRO A 93 3.42 -12.00 15.39
CA PRO A 93 2.79 -12.04 14.07
C PRO A 93 2.99 -13.38 13.35
N GLU A 94 4.11 -14.07 13.59
CA GLU A 94 4.44 -15.36 12.99
C GLU A 94 3.49 -16.50 13.41
N ASP A 95 2.78 -16.36 14.52
CA ASP A 95 1.80 -17.34 15.00
C ASP A 95 0.41 -17.14 14.38
N VAL A 96 0.19 -16.02 13.67
CA VAL A 96 -1.07 -15.73 12.99
C VAL A 96 -1.23 -16.66 11.80
N LYS A 97 -2.34 -17.41 11.80
CA LYS A 97 -2.75 -18.25 10.67
C LYS A 97 -3.75 -17.50 9.82
N ASP A 98 -3.28 -16.90 8.73
CA ASP A 98 -4.14 -16.18 7.81
C ASP A 98 -4.17 -16.87 6.43
N THR A 99 -5.32 -17.47 6.13
CA THR A 99 -5.59 -18.16 4.86
C THR A 99 -7.04 -17.97 4.47
N GLY A 100 -7.28 -17.81 3.16
CA GLY A 100 -8.59 -17.55 2.60
C GLY A 100 -8.77 -18.20 1.23
N GLU A 101 -10.01 -18.57 0.91
CA GLU A 101 -10.43 -18.90 -0.44
C GLU A 101 -10.69 -17.59 -1.19
N ILE A 102 -10.06 -17.40 -2.35
CA ILE A 102 -10.25 -16.24 -3.22
C ILE A 102 -11.03 -16.70 -4.45
N LEU A 103 -12.16 -16.07 -4.72
CA LEU A 103 -13.05 -16.34 -5.84
C LEU A 103 -13.09 -15.12 -6.77
N SER A 104 -12.70 -15.29 -8.03
CA SER A 104 -12.82 -14.23 -9.04
C SER A 104 -14.28 -14.06 -9.46
N MET A 105 -14.77 -12.83 -9.40
CA MET A 105 -16.16 -12.49 -9.71
C MET A 105 -16.29 -11.98 -11.15
N PRO A 106 -17.47 -12.12 -11.79
CA PRO A 106 -17.67 -11.68 -13.18
C PRO A 106 -17.49 -10.18 -13.44
N ASP A 107 -17.66 -9.35 -12.41
CA ASP A 107 -17.49 -7.90 -12.48
C ASP A 107 -16.03 -7.44 -12.28
N GLY A 108 -15.10 -8.38 -12.16
CA GLY A 108 -13.67 -8.13 -11.96
C GLY A 108 -13.28 -7.92 -10.49
N THR A 109 -14.21 -8.06 -9.55
CA THR A 109 -13.87 -8.10 -8.11
C THR A 109 -13.40 -9.49 -7.68
N SER A 110 -12.80 -9.57 -6.50
CA SER A 110 -12.41 -10.83 -5.87
C SER A 110 -13.11 -10.98 -4.53
N LEU A 111 -13.82 -12.09 -4.33
CA LEU A 111 -14.45 -12.43 -3.06
C LEU A 111 -13.52 -13.36 -2.28
N GLU A 112 -13.04 -12.88 -1.13
CA GLU A 112 -12.29 -13.67 -0.17
C GLU A 112 -13.21 -14.24 0.91
N ARG A 113 -12.96 -15.48 1.30
CA ARG A 113 -13.67 -16.17 2.38
C ARG A 113 -12.71 -16.90 3.28
N GLY A 114 -12.91 -16.77 4.58
CA GLY A 114 -12.11 -17.47 5.56
C GLY A 114 -12.83 -17.61 6.89
N LYS A 115 -12.05 -17.91 7.92
CA LYS A 115 -12.49 -17.87 9.31
C LYS A 115 -11.47 -17.10 10.11
N MET A 116 -11.93 -16.18 10.95
CA MET A 116 -11.08 -15.46 11.88
C MET A 116 -11.90 -15.00 13.10
N VAL A 117 -11.22 -14.58 14.16
CA VAL A 117 -11.91 -13.98 15.31
C VAL A 117 -12.49 -12.63 14.91
N ASN A 118 -13.80 -12.44 15.12
CA ASN A 118 -14.42 -11.13 14.91
C ASN A 118 -14.01 -10.18 16.04
N PRO A 119 -13.30 -9.07 15.75
CA PRO A 119 -12.82 -8.15 16.79
C PRO A 119 -13.96 -7.50 17.59
N ASN A 120 -15.18 -7.44 17.02
CA ASN A 120 -16.36 -6.92 17.73
C ASN A 120 -17.01 -7.96 18.64
N ARG A 121 -16.67 -9.25 18.49
CA ARG A 121 -17.22 -10.36 19.27
C ARG A 121 -16.13 -11.41 19.55
N PRO A 122 -15.02 -11.07 20.22
CA PRO A 122 -13.89 -11.98 20.37
C PRO A 122 -14.25 -13.26 21.13
N ALA A 123 -15.22 -13.19 22.06
CA ALA A 123 -15.71 -14.34 22.81
C ALA A 123 -16.41 -15.42 21.96
N ALA A 124 -16.78 -15.13 20.71
CA ALA A 124 -17.38 -16.10 19.79
C ALA A 124 -16.36 -17.06 19.17
N GLY A 125 -15.06 -16.81 19.35
CA GLY A 125 -13.99 -17.56 18.68
C GLY A 125 -13.92 -17.25 17.18
N GLU A 126 -13.36 -18.19 16.41
CA GLU A 126 -13.30 -18.07 14.96
C GLU A 126 -14.69 -18.22 14.33
N VAL A 127 -15.06 -17.23 13.52
CA VAL A 127 -16.31 -17.21 12.77
C VAL A 127 -16.02 -16.99 11.29
N PRO A 128 -16.90 -17.44 10.38
CA PRO A 128 -16.76 -17.15 8.96
C PRO A 128 -16.74 -15.64 8.69
N TYR A 129 -15.94 -15.22 7.73
CA TYR A 129 -15.98 -13.89 7.16
C TYR A 129 -16.02 -13.96 5.63
N GLU A 130 -16.50 -12.88 5.03
CA GLU A 130 -16.35 -12.62 3.60
C GLU A 130 -15.81 -11.20 3.41
N GLU A 131 -14.82 -11.00 2.53
CA GLU A 131 -14.30 -9.69 2.13
C GLU A 131 -14.36 -9.57 0.61
N LEU A 132 -14.94 -8.48 0.09
CA LEU A 132 -14.93 -8.20 -1.34
C LEU A 132 -13.87 -7.16 -1.66
N TRP A 133 -13.01 -7.52 -2.60
CA TRP A 133 -11.85 -6.74 -3.00
C TRP A 133 -11.98 -6.26 -4.43
N LYS A 134 -11.57 -5.01 -4.66
CA LYS A 134 -11.50 -4.40 -5.97
C LYS A 134 -10.06 -4.04 -6.29
N ASP A 135 -9.59 -4.47 -7.45
CA ASP A 135 -8.29 -4.09 -7.96
C ASP A 135 -8.28 -2.64 -8.43
N VAL A 136 -7.23 -1.92 -8.05
CA VAL A 136 -6.96 -0.55 -8.47
C VAL A 136 -5.78 -0.57 -9.43
N LEU A 137 -5.96 0.03 -10.60
CA LEU A 137 -4.89 0.12 -11.58
C LEU A 137 -3.78 1.03 -11.06
N ALA A 138 -2.55 0.52 -11.11
CA ALA A 138 -1.36 1.32 -10.84
C ALA A 138 -1.16 2.34 -11.97
N HIS A 139 -1.05 3.61 -11.62
CA HIS A 139 -0.78 4.70 -12.56
C HIS A 139 0.72 5.00 -12.62
N PRO A 140 1.24 5.36 -13.81
CA PRO A 140 2.59 5.90 -13.90
C PRO A 140 2.61 7.26 -13.21
N VAL A 141 3.54 7.43 -12.28
CA VAL A 141 3.77 8.69 -11.53
C VAL A 141 5.18 9.22 -11.76
N ALA A 142 5.95 8.57 -12.63
CA ALA A 142 7.30 8.94 -12.99
C ALA A 142 7.45 8.89 -14.52
N GLU A 143 8.29 9.79 -15.04
CA GLU A 143 8.85 9.71 -16.37
C GLU A 143 10.29 9.24 -16.24
N LEU A 144 10.61 8.05 -16.74
CA LEU A 144 11.99 7.55 -16.71
C LEU A 144 12.78 8.07 -17.91
N PRO A 145 13.99 8.64 -17.70
CA PRO A 145 14.88 8.93 -18.81
C PRO A 145 15.25 7.64 -19.54
N LEU A 146 15.01 7.60 -20.85
CA LEU A 146 15.27 6.42 -21.69
C LEU A 146 16.77 6.11 -21.90
N ALA A 147 17.66 6.91 -21.30
CA ALA A 147 19.12 6.88 -21.47
C ALA A 147 19.82 5.60 -20.96
N ARG A 148 19.09 4.49 -20.77
CA ARG A 148 19.63 3.17 -20.39
C ARG A 148 19.26 2.05 -21.35
N LEU A 149 18.73 2.36 -22.53
CA LEU A 149 18.70 1.41 -23.63
C LEU A 149 19.95 1.61 -24.50
N GLU A 150 20.81 0.60 -24.52
CA GLU A 150 21.85 0.46 -25.53
C GLU A 150 21.20 -0.06 -26.81
N ASP A 151 21.54 0.51 -27.97
CA ASP A 151 21.12 -0.08 -29.24
C ASP A 151 21.82 -1.44 -29.47
N VAL A 152 21.44 -2.16 -30.53
CA VAL A 152 22.06 -3.46 -30.90
C VAL A 152 23.57 -3.38 -31.16
N ASN A 153 24.13 -2.18 -31.23
CA ASN A 153 25.56 -1.91 -31.42
C ASN A 153 26.23 -1.36 -30.15
N GLY A 154 25.53 -1.27 -29.02
CA GLY A 154 26.07 -0.79 -27.74
C GLY A 154 26.12 0.74 -27.61
N ASN A 155 25.49 1.50 -28.51
CA ASN A 155 25.44 2.96 -28.41
C ASN A 155 24.29 3.40 -27.51
N SER A 156 24.58 4.34 -26.60
CA SER A 156 23.57 4.98 -25.75
C SER A 156 22.57 5.75 -26.61
N VAL A 157 21.29 5.40 -26.51
CA VAL A 157 20.21 6.13 -27.18
C VAL A 157 19.92 7.41 -26.39
N THR A 158 20.52 8.53 -26.80
CA THR A 158 20.49 9.80 -26.06
C THR A 158 19.24 10.66 -26.28
N GLU A 159 18.33 10.27 -27.19
CA GLU A 159 17.21 11.13 -27.62
C GLU A 159 15.80 10.50 -27.52
N ALA A 160 15.64 9.36 -26.87
CA ALA A 160 14.31 8.80 -26.73
C ALA A 160 13.52 9.51 -25.60
N PRO A 161 12.25 9.91 -25.86
CA PRO A 161 11.45 10.69 -24.93
C PRO A 161 11.19 9.88 -23.65
N PRO A 162 11.13 10.51 -22.46
CA PRO A 162 10.84 9.79 -21.23
C PRO A 162 9.57 8.94 -21.34
N VAL A 163 9.60 7.72 -20.83
CA VAL A 163 8.42 6.84 -20.80
C VAL A 163 7.74 6.92 -19.43
N PRO A 164 6.40 7.05 -19.39
CA PRO A 164 5.66 6.89 -18.15
C PRO A 164 5.92 5.49 -17.58
N ALA A 165 6.37 5.43 -16.32
CA ALA A 165 6.68 4.16 -15.66
C ALA A 165 5.90 4.03 -14.36
N ARG A 166 5.43 2.81 -14.08
CA ARG A 166 4.93 2.43 -12.75
C ARG A 166 6.11 1.90 -11.96
N ILE A 167 6.11 2.21 -10.67
CA ILE A 167 7.21 1.88 -9.77
C ILE A 167 6.66 0.95 -8.69
N CYS A 168 7.40 -0.11 -8.40
CA CYS A 168 7.27 -0.89 -7.17
C CYS A 168 8.58 -0.79 -6.40
N ILE A 169 8.51 -0.39 -5.13
CA ILE A 169 9.65 -0.43 -4.21
C ILE A 169 9.20 -0.97 -2.87
N VAL A 170 10.04 -1.83 -2.29
CA VAL A 170 9.88 -2.33 -0.92
C VAL A 170 11.12 -1.94 -0.12
N ILE A 171 10.88 -1.33 1.04
CA ILE A 171 11.93 -0.95 2.00
C ILE A 171 11.61 -1.65 3.31
N GLU A 172 12.55 -2.42 3.85
CA GLU A 172 12.38 -3.18 5.08
C GLU A 172 13.31 -2.70 6.17
N LEU A 173 12.84 -2.83 7.41
CA LEU A 173 13.62 -2.70 8.62
C LEU A 173 13.45 -3.99 9.41
N LYS A 174 14.59 -4.55 9.83
CA LYS A 174 14.62 -5.68 10.75
C LYS A 174 15.76 -5.48 11.74
N ASP A 175 15.40 -5.04 12.94
CA ASP A 175 16.34 -4.89 14.06
C ASP A 175 15.93 -5.86 15.19
N GLU A 176 16.79 -6.82 15.49
CA GLU A 176 16.55 -7.76 16.59
C GLU A 176 16.90 -7.17 17.95
N HIS A 177 17.83 -6.21 18.01
CA HIS A 177 18.28 -5.59 19.24
C HIS A 177 17.15 -4.76 19.86
N ASP A 178 16.56 -3.87 19.07
CA ASP A 178 15.45 -3.00 19.50
C ASP A 178 14.08 -3.56 19.10
N ARG A 179 14.03 -4.87 18.80
CA ARG A 179 12.83 -5.62 18.36
C ARG A 179 11.91 -4.80 17.46
N ALA A 180 12.55 -4.15 16.48
CA ALA A 180 11.92 -3.25 15.54
C ALA A 180 11.72 -3.97 14.21
N ARG A 181 10.52 -3.81 13.64
CA ARG A 181 10.17 -4.32 12.33
C ARG A 181 9.43 -3.26 11.55
N GLY A 182 9.85 -3.01 10.32
CA GLY A 182 9.22 -2.04 9.46
C GLY A 182 9.14 -2.52 8.02
N MET A 183 8.08 -2.11 7.32
CA MET A 183 7.93 -2.33 5.89
C MET A 183 7.27 -1.10 5.26
N VAL A 184 7.85 -0.59 4.18
CA VAL A 184 7.25 0.41 3.30
C VAL A 184 7.12 -0.20 1.91
N VAL A 185 5.93 -0.14 1.34
CA VAL A 185 5.63 -0.59 -0.02
C VAL A 185 5.09 0.59 -0.81
N ARG A 186 5.65 0.84 -2.00
CA ARG A 186 5.05 1.70 -3.03
C ARG A 186 4.62 0.83 -4.19
N VAL A 187 3.42 1.06 -4.69
CA VAL A 187 2.95 0.54 -5.98
C VAL A 187 2.30 1.69 -6.75
N GLY A 188 2.94 2.09 -7.85
CA GLY A 188 2.49 3.22 -8.66
C GLY A 188 2.31 4.50 -7.83
N GLN A 189 1.06 4.95 -7.76
CA GLN A 189 0.58 6.17 -7.13
C GLN A 189 0.34 6.06 -5.62
N PHE A 190 0.58 4.93 -4.98
CA PHE A 190 0.37 4.75 -3.54
C PHE A 190 1.65 4.33 -2.83
N VAL A 191 1.84 4.85 -1.61
CA VAL A 191 2.84 4.37 -0.65
C VAL A 191 2.14 4.10 0.66
N GLN A 192 2.40 2.93 1.25
CA GLN A 192 2.01 2.61 2.61
C GLN A 192 3.21 2.10 3.38
N GLY A 193 3.21 2.32 4.69
CA GLY A 193 4.18 1.68 5.54
C GLY A 193 3.68 1.48 6.96
N ILE A 194 4.30 0.51 7.61
CA ILE A 194 4.10 0.18 9.01
C ILE A 194 5.46 -0.01 9.69
N LEU A 195 5.58 0.46 10.93
CA LEU A 195 6.68 0.19 11.85
C LEU A 195 6.08 -0.27 13.17
N LYS A 196 6.60 -1.36 13.71
CA LYS A 196 6.30 -1.83 15.06
C LYS A 196 7.57 -1.97 15.87
N LEU A 197 7.54 -1.40 17.07
CA LEU A 197 8.57 -1.52 18.10
C LEU A 197 7.94 -2.28 19.26
N THR A 198 8.57 -3.35 19.74
CA THR A 198 8.03 -4.14 20.87
C THR A 198 8.89 -4.08 22.13
N SER A 199 10.10 -3.50 22.03
CA SER A 199 10.98 -3.22 23.16
C SER A 199 12.03 -2.22 22.72
N LEU A 200 12.17 -1.08 23.38
CA LEU A 200 13.31 -0.20 23.20
C LEU A 200 14.27 -0.42 24.37
N SER A 201 15.54 -0.71 24.06
CA SER A 201 16.56 -0.99 25.08
C SER A 201 16.72 0.12 26.13
N ASP A 202 16.40 1.37 25.77
CA ASP A 202 16.62 2.56 26.60
C ASP A 202 15.34 3.37 26.98
N ARG A 203 14.12 2.87 26.72
CA ARG A 203 12.86 3.61 27.03
C ARG A 203 11.84 2.75 27.78
N GLU A 204 10.90 3.43 28.45
CA GLU A 204 9.77 2.81 29.15
C GLU A 204 9.13 1.70 28.30
N PRO A 205 8.84 0.53 28.90
CA PRO A 205 8.29 -0.60 28.18
C PRO A 205 6.94 -0.25 27.54
N GLY A 206 6.82 -0.46 26.24
CA GLY A 206 5.58 -0.31 25.51
C GLY A 206 5.74 -0.61 24.03
N ALA A 207 4.87 -1.47 23.49
CA ALA A 207 4.80 -1.66 22.05
C ALA A 207 4.27 -0.39 21.39
N SER A 208 4.96 0.11 20.36
CA SER A 208 4.52 1.25 19.55
C SER A 208 4.26 0.79 18.12
N THR A 209 3.18 1.31 17.53
CA THR A 209 2.84 1.09 16.12
C THR A 209 2.73 2.44 15.43
N THR A 210 3.45 2.57 14.32
CA THR A 210 3.38 3.74 13.43
C THR A 210 2.98 3.29 12.04
N VAL A 211 2.02 3.98 11.42
CA VAL A 211 1.62 3.75 10.03
C VAL A 211 1.56 5.06 9.26
N GLU A 212 1.92 5.01 7.99
CA GLU A 212 1.74 6.11 7.04
C GLU A 212 1.10 5.62 5.74
N GLY A 213 0.31 6.48 5.12
CA GLY A 213 -0.28 6.25 3.81
C GLY A 213 -0.22 7.52 2.97
N TRP A 214 0.19 7.38 1.71
CA TRP A 214 0.37 8.47 0.76
C TRP A 214 -0.23 8.09 -0.59
N ALA A 215 -0.78 9.08 -1.27
CA ALA A 215 -1.29 8.94 -2.63
C ALA A 215 -0.82 10.11 -3.49
N TRP A 216 -0.42 9.85 -4.73
CA TRP A 216 -0.19 10.89 -5.72
C TRP A 216 -1.53 11.37 -6.28
N SER A 217 -1.72 12.69 -6.35
CA SER A 217 -2.89 13.30 -6.96
C SER A 217 -2.48 14.41 -7.91
N ASP A 218 -3.08 14.45 -9.10
CA ASP A 218 -2.98 15.60 -9.99
C ASP A 218 -3.78 16.77 -9.43
N ARG A 219 -3.18 17.97 -9.33
CA ARG A 219 -3.88 19.16 -8.81
C ARG A 219 -5.03 19.65 -9.70
N SER A 220 -5.34 18.99 -10.82
CA SER A 220 -6.38 19.42 -11.77
C SER A 220 -7.80 18.91 -11.47
N THR A 221 -8.01 18.01 -10.51
CA THR A 221 -9.34 17.41 -10.23
C THR A 221 -10.10 18.05 -9.07
N SER A 222 -9.62 19.14 -8.48
CA SER A 222 -10.30 19.81 -7.35
C SER A 222 -11.20 21.00 -7.73
N ALA A 223 -11.57 21.14 -9.01
CA ALA A 223 -12.53 22.15 -9.43
C ALA A 223 -13.42 21.65 -10.58
N THR A 224 -14.56 21.05 -10.24
CA THR A 224 -15.90 21.28 -10.85
C THR A 224 -16.89 20.19 -10.43
N GLU A 225 -17.48 20.33 -9.25
CA GLU A 225 -18.90 20.01 -9.06
C GLU A 225 -19.59 21.32 -8.67
N GLY A 226 -19.98 22.07 -9.71
CA GLY A 226 -20.68 23.34 -9.61
C GLY A 226 -21.40 23.56 -10.93
N GLU A 227 -22.72 23.57 -10.87
CA GLU A 227 -23.67 23.67 -11.98
C GLU A 227 -23.41 24.87 -12.91
N GLY A 228 -23.68 24.73 -14.21
CA GLY A 228 -23.88 25.88 -15.10
C GLY A 228 -23.56 25.64 -16.57
N ALA A 229 -24.60 25.58 -17.40
CA ALA A 229 -24.53 25.56 -18.86
C ALA A 229 -23.89 26.85 -19.43
N GLY A 230 -23.03 26.72 -20.44
CA GLY A 230 -22.51 27.86 -21.20
C GLY A 230 -21.49 27.49 -22.27
N ARG A 231 -21.85 27.70 -23.54
CA ARG A 231 -21.06 27.48 -24.77
C ARG A 231 -19.95 28.53 -24.93
N ALA A 232 -18.71 28.11 -25.26
CA ALA A 232 -17.89 28.64 -26.38
C ALA A 232 -16.38 28.30 -26.32
N VAL A 233 -15.88 27.82 -27.47
CA VAL A 233 -14.62 28.16 -28.15
C VAL A 233 -13.27 27.61 -27.64
N SER A 234 -12.62 26.93 -28.59
CA SER A 234 -11.25 26.42 -28.68
C SER A 234 -10.15 27.42 -28.31
N THR A 235 -9.15 26.96 -27.57
CA THR A 235 -7.74 27.33 -27.78
C THR A 235 -6.82 26.13 -27.56
N LYS A 236 -5.89 25.95 -28.51
CA LYS A 236 -4.85 24.92 -28.58
C LYS A 236 -4.13 24.71 -27.25
N ALA A 237 -4.15 23.48 -26.72
CA ALA A 237 -3.27 23.06 -25.64
C ALA A 237 -1.87 22.79 -26.21
N SER A 238 -0.86 23.48 -25.69
CA SER A 238 0.54 23.20 -26.01
C SER A 238 0.93 21.88 -25.37
N VAL A 239 1.56 21.02 -26.17
CA VAL A 239 2.14 19.74 -25.73
C VAL A 239 3.47 20.04 -25.05
N THR A 240 3.41 20.53 -23.81
CA THR A 240 4.53 20.60 -22.86
C THR A 240 3.94 20.81 -21.47
N GLY A 241 3.66 19.74 -20.73
CA GLY A 241 3.11 19.86 -19.38
C GLY A 241 3.41 18.62 -18.57
N ALA A 242 4.55 18.62 -17.89
CA ALA A 242 4.75 17.75 -16.72
C ALA A 242 3.51 17.91 -15.81
N SER A 243 2.89 16.81 -15.41
CA SER A 243 1.72 16.84 -14.55
C SER A 243 2.05 17.63 -13.27
N LYS A 244 1.28 18.68 -12.95
CA LYS A 244 1.40 19.42 -11.68
C LYS A 244 0.78 18.62 -10.52
N GLY A 245 1.05 17.32 -10.48
CA GLY A 245 0.65 16.45 -9.37
C GLY A 245 1.59 16.58 -8.19
N GLY A 246 1.22 15.95 -7.08
CA GLY A 246 2.06 15.87 -5.91
C GLY A 246 1.57 14.82 -4.93
N TRP A 247 2.49 14.30 -4.14
CA TRP A 247 2.19 13.38 -3.06
C TRP A 247 1.37 14.06 -1.97
N GLN A 248 0.25 13.44 -1.62
CA GLN A 248 -0.64 13.85 -0.53
C GLN A 248 -0.66 12.75 0.53
N ARG A 249 -0.37 13.14 1.78
CA ARG A 249 -0.52 12.24 2.92
C ARG A 249 -2.01 11.93 3.12
N GLN A 250 -2.34 10.66 3.12
CA GLN A 250 -3.69 10.15 3.37
C GLN A 250 -3.88 9.76 4.84
N LEU A 251 -2.80 9.30 5.49
CA LEU A 251 -2.83 8.76 6.84
C LEU A 251 -1.48 8.95 7.51
N ARG A 252 -1.51 9.28 8.80
CA ARG A 252 -0.39 9.09 9.72
C ARG A 252 -0.90 8.82 11.13
N ILE A 253 -0.44 7.74 11.73
CA ILE A 253 -0.71 7.35 13.13
C ILE A 253 0.62 6.93 13.76
N GLY A 254 0.82 7.23 15.03
CA GLY A 254 2.01 6.85 15.79
C GLY A 254 3.10 7.93 15.85
N ASP A 255 4.12 7.66 16.64
CA ASP A 255 5.11 8.66 17.07
C ASP A 255 6.36 8.72 16.17
N TYR A 256 6.55 7.72 15.30
CA TYR A 256 7.72 7.62 14.45
C TYR A 256 7.45 8.17 13.05
N TRP A 257 8.51 8.15 12.23
CA TRP A 257 8.44 8.49 10.83
C TRP A 257 8.93 7.31 10.00
N LEU A 258 8.29 7.09 8.86
CA LEU A 258 8.64 6.03 7.92
C LEU A 258 9.40 6.62 6.72
N PRO A 259 10.28 5.86 6.06
CA PRO A 259 10.97 6.31 4.85
C PRO A 259 10.04 6.37 3.62
N CYS A 260 8.76 6.68 3.78
CA CYS A 260 7.80 6.89 2.70
C CYS A 260 8.27 8.00 1.76
N GLY A 261 8.85 9.09 2.28
CA GLY A 261 9.46 10.15 1.47
C GLY A 261 10.55 9.66 0.53
N PHE A 262 11.38 8.74 1.01
CA PHE A 262 12.43 8.11 0.22
C PHE A 262 11.83 7.20 -0.87
N ALA A 263 10.82 6.40 -0.53
CA ALA A 263 10.08 5.59 -1.50
C ALA A 263 9.36 6.45 -2.57
N MET A 264 8.89 7.64 -2.19
CA MET A 264 8.26 8.61 -3.10
C MET A 264 9.26 9.27 -4.06
N GLY A 265 10.54 9.42 -3.67
CA GLY A 265 11.57 10.09 -4.49
C GLY A 265 12.36 9.19 -5.45
N VAL A 266 11.89 7.96 -5.72
CA VAL A 266 12.60 6.98 -6.58
C VAL A 266 12.92 7.54 -7.96
N GLU A 267 12.02 8.34 -8.53
CA GLU A 267 12.19 9.00 -9.83
C GLU A 267 13.38 9.97 -9.90
N GLU A 268 13.93 10.44 -8.77
CA GLU A 268 15.12 11.28 -8.76
C GLU A 268 16.41 10.51 -9.11
N GLY A 269 16.33 9.19 -9.33
CA GLY A 269 17.45 8.35 -9.77
C GLY A 269 18.50 8.06 -8.68
N LYS A 270 18.20 8.43 -7.44
CA LYS A 270 19.11 8.26 -6.28
C LYS A 270 18.91 6.94 -5.53
N VAL A 271 17.84 6.21 -5.83
CA VAL A 271 17.46 4.97 -5.15
C VAL A 271 18.02 3.75 -5.88
N ARG A 272 18.62 2.81 -5.15
CA ARG A 272 19.14 1.54 -5.70
C ARG A 272 18.67 0.35 -4.87
N LEU A 273 18.53 -0.81 -5.51
CA LEU A 273 18.35 -2.09 -4.81
C LEU A 273 19.55 -2.36 -3.89
N GLY A 274 19.29 -2.87 -2.68
CA GLY A 274 20.28 -3.10 -1.63
C GLY A 274 20.80 -1.82 -0.96
N GLN A 275 20.26 -0.65 -1.31
CA GLN A 275 20.64 0.60 -0.65
C GLN A 275 20.13 0.60 0.79
N LYS A 276 21.05 0.85 1.71
CA LYS A 276 20.76 1.09 3.11
C LYS A 276 20.58 2.58 3.36
N ILE A 277 19.55 2.93 4.13
CA ILE A 277 19.27 4.30 4.56
C ILE A 277 19.04 4.29 6.07
N VAL A 278 19.61 5.28 6.75
CA VAL A 278 19.25 5.54 8.15
C VAL A 278 18.12 6.55 8.14
N TYR A 279 17.00 6.19 8.75
CA TYR A 279 15.85 7.06 8.88
C TYR A 279 15.42 7.12 10.35
N VAL A 280 15.41 8.34 10.90
CA VAL A 280 15.41 8.58 12.35
C VAL A 280 16.65 7.94 13.00
N GLU A 281 16.51 6.76 13.60
CA GLU A 281 17.58 6.03 14.30
C GLU A 281 17.78 4.62 13.77
N PHE A 282 16.93 4.16 12.85
CA PHE A 282 16.96 2.80 12.35
C PHE A 282 17.53 2.70 10.95
N GLU A 283 18.24 1.61 10.67
CA GLU A 283 18.67 1.23 9.34
C GLU A 283 17.52 0.51 8.60
N TRP A 284 17.23 0.99 7.40
CA TRP A 284 16.28 0.40 6.47
C TRP A 284 17.00 0.00 5.18
N GLU A 285 16.54 -1.04 4.51
CA GLU A 285 17.13 -1.54 3.26
C GLU A 285 16.09 -1.60 2.14
N VAL A 286 16.47 -1.14 0.95
CA VAL A 286 15.67 -1.33 -0.27
C VAL A 286 15.82 -2.78 -0.74
N VAL A 287 14.81 -3.61 -0.51
CA VAL A 287 14.83 -5.06 -0.81
C VAL A 287 14.16 -5.41 -2.14
N GLU A 288 13.36 -4.50 -2.71
CA GLU A 288 12.76 -4.66 -4.03
C GLU A 288 12.72 -3.30 -4.73
N LEU A 289 13.07 -3.27 -6.03
CA LEU A 289 12.93 -2.10 -6.89
C LEU A 289 12.63 -2.55 -8.32
N LEU A 290 11.43 -2.25 -8.80
CA LEU A 290 10.92 -2.67 -10.10
C LEU A 290 10.24 -1.49 -10.82
N TYR A 291 10.46 -1.40 -12.12
CA TYR A 291 9.75 -0.53 -13.05
C TYR A 291 8.92 -1.39 -14.00
N PHE A 292 7.62 -1.13 -14.12
CA PHE A 292 6.68 -2.01 -14.83
C PHE A 292 5.55 -1.28 -15.58
#